data_AF-A0A7G3ZZ22-F1
#
_entry.id   AF-A0A7G3ZZ22-F1
#
_cell.length_a   1.000
_cell.length_b   1.000
_cell.length_c   1.000
_cell.angle_alpha   90.00
_cell.angle_beta   90.00
_cell.angle_gamma   90.00
#
_symmetry.space_group_name_H-M   'P 1'
#
loop_
_entity.id
_entity.type
_entity.pdbx_description
1 polymer ?
#
loop_
_entity_poly.entity_id
_entity_poly.type
_entity_poly.pdbx_seq_one_letter_code
_entity_poly.pdbx_strand_id
1 'polypeptide(L)'
;MEDMNSHLSSAIPLTMELSKKMFLDFAYIHPQEFGEIRTPYELMEKQMNVLLRNNLNYMNYMSQLFSVWFNLPNETERTIKRLTGEVSKTKKPHTLATKNKGLSHKKHAKTSHQKSHAVH
;
A
#
# COMPACT_ATOMS: atom_id res chain seq x y z
N MET A 1 -16.59 -1.85 3.19
CA MET A 1 -16.17 -0.69 2.37
C MET A 1 -15.48 0.33 3.28
N GLU A 2 -14.58 -0.13 4.17
CA GLU A 2 -14.04 0.69 5.28
C GLU A 2 -12.52 0.89 5.21
N ASP A 3 -11.82 0.18 4.31
CA ASP A 3 -10.34 0.11 4.33
C ASP A 3 -9.63 1.16 3.45
N MET A 4 -10.33 1.83 2.52
CA MET A 4 -9.74 2.95 1.75
C MET A 4 -9.62 4.23 2.58
N ASN A 5 -10.48 4.41 3.60
CA ASN A 5 -10.50 5.62 4.42
C ASN A 5 -9.34 5.67 5.44
N SER A 6 -8.83 4.51 5.88
CA SER A 6 -7.75 4.43 6.87
C SER A 6 -6.41 4.93 6.33
N HIS A 7 -6.10 4.61 5.07
CA HIS A 7 -4.88 5.05 4.40
C HIS A 7 -4.95 6.51 3.96
N LEU A 8 -6.12 6.97 3.50
CA LEU A 8 -6.34 8.39 3.24
C LEU A 8 -6.17 9.22 4.52
N SER A 9 -6.60 8.67 5.66
CA SER A 9 -6.43 9.29 6.98
C SER A 9 -4.96 9.42 7.42
N SER A 10 -4.02 8.65 6.88
CA SER A 10 -2.58 8.77 7.20
C SER A 10 -1.81 9.63 6.19
N ALA A 11 -2.21 9.66 4.91
CA ALA A 11 -1.58 10.52 3.90
C ALA A 11 -1.78 12.01 4.15
N ILE A 12 -2.97 12.39 4.64
CA ILE A 12 -3.34 13.77 4.93
C ILE A 12 -2.42 14.40 5.99
N PRO A 13 -2.24 13.82 7.20
CA PRO A 13 -1.36 14.39 8.21
C PRO A 13 0.11 14.41 7.75
N LEU A 14 0.59 13.38 7.06
CA LEU A 14 1.95 13.34 6.50
C LEU A 14 2.18 14.46 5.47
N THR A 15 1.21 14.69 4.59
CA THR A 15 1.25 15.80 3.63
C THR A 15 1.26 17.14 4.36
N MET A 16 0.44 17.31 5.40
CA MET A 16 0.37 18.56 6.16
C MET A 16 1.67 18.86 6.91
N GLU A 17 2.30 17.84 7.50
CA GLU A 17 3.62 17.97 8.13
C GLU A 17 4.69 18.36 7.11
N LEU A 18 4.68 17.70 5.94
CA LEU A 18 5.60 17.98 4.86
C LEU A 18 5.44 19.41 4.31
N SER A 19 4.20 19.88 4.16
CA SER A 19 3.92 21.27 3.76
C SER A 19 4.41 22.26 4.81
N LYS A 20 4.16 22.01 6.10
CA LYS A 20 4.66 22.85 7.19
C LYS A 20 6.18 22.96 7.16
N LYS A 21 6.88 21.84 6.94
CA LYS A 21 8.34 21.82 6.83
C LYS A 21 8.82 22.64 5.62
N MET A 22 8.21 22.46 4.45
CA MET A 22 8.55 23.23 3.25
C MET A 22 8.39 24.75 3.47
N PHE A 23 7.32 25.18 4.13
CA PHE A 23 7.11 26.60 4.45
C PHE A 23 8.21 27.15 5.36
N LEU A 24 8.70 26.37 6.32
CA LEU A 24 9.78 26.78 7.22
C LEU A 24 11.14 26.78 6.53
N ASP A 25 11.34 25.92 5.54
CA ASP A 25 12.58 25.79 4.78
C ASP A 25 12.68 26.81 3.62
N PHE A 26 11.70 27.71 3.47
CA PHE A 26 11.73 28.74 2.43
C PHE A 26 12.84 29.75 2.72
N ALA A 27 13.87 29.76 1.88
CA ALA A 27 14.96 30.70 1.99
C ALA A 27 14.52 32.06 1.46
N TYR A 28 14.96 33.11 2.15
CA TYR A 28 14.80 34.50 1.74
C TYR A 28 16.02 35.29 2.23
N ILE A 29 16.25 36.46 1.66
CA ILE A 29 17.28 37.37 2.18
C ILE A 29 16.72 38.02 3.43
N HIS A 30 17.34 37.78 4.59
CA HIS A 30 16.86 38.39 5.83
C HIS A 30 17.02 39.92 5.79
N PRO A 31 16.10 40.70 6.38
CA PRO A 31 16.21 42.17 6.46
C PRO A 31 17.57 42.65 6.97
N GLN A 32 18.15 41.94 7.94
CA GLN A 32 19.46 42.24 8.53
C GLN A 32 20.60 42.08 7.52
N GLU A 33 20.48 41.13 6.59
CA GLU A 33 21.47 40.85 5.56
C GLU A 33 21.52 41.92 4.46
N PHE A 34 20.47 42.71 4.29
CA PHE A 34 20.47 43.80 3.30
C PHE A 34 21.46 44.91 3.66
N GLY A 35 21.74 45.14 4.94
CA GLY A 35 22.74 46.11 5.38
C GLY A 35 24.18 45.69 5.04
N GLU A 36 24.41 44.41 4.75
CA GLU A 36 25.71 43.86 4.37
C GLU A 36 25.96 43.95 2.86
N ILE A 37 24.91 44.18 2.06
CA ILE A 37 24.99 44.27 0.60
C ILE A 37 25.48 45.66 0.21
N ARG A 38 26.67 45.71 -0.38
CA ARG A 38 27.36 46.95 -0.77
C ARG A 38 27.27 47.21 -2.26
N THR A 39 26.99 46.19 -3.07
CA THR A 39 26.91 46.33 -4.53
C THR A 39 25.69 45.61 -5.13
N PRO A 40 25.23 46.05 -6.31
CA PRO A 40 24.18 45.34 -7.06
C PRO A 40 24.55 43.90 -7.42
N TYR A 41 25.84 43.61 -7.62
CA TYR A 41 26.33 42.27 -7.92
C TYR A 41 26.16 41.32 -6.73
N GLU A 42 26.50 41.77 -5.52
CA GLU A 42 26.28 41.00 -4.28
C GLU A 42 24.79 40.72 -4.05
N LEU A 43 23.92 41.69 -4.35
CA LEU A 43 22.47 41.48 -4.29
C LEU A 43 22.03 40.38 -5.26
N MET A 44 22.49 40.45 -6.51
CA MET A 44 22.17 39.45 -7.53
C MET A 44 22.66 38.06 -7.14
N GLU A 45 23.88 37.96 -6.58
CA GLU A 45 24.43 36.70 -6.09
C GLU A 45 23.61 36.13 -4.92
N LYS A 46 23.23 36.94 -3.94
CA LYS A 46 22.34 36.51 -2.84
C LYS A 46 20.98 36.05 -3.36
N GLN A 47 20.38 36.79 -4.30
CA GLN A 47 19.10 36.41 -4.92
C GLN A 47 19.21 35.08 -5.68
N MET A 48 20.30 34.87 -6.43
CA MET A 48 20.55 33.61 -7.12
C MET A 48 20.70 32.44 -6.14
N ASN A 49 21.42 32.63 -5.05
CA ASN A 49 21.58 31.62 -4.00
C ASN A 49 20.24 31.25 -3.34
N VAL A 50 19.41 32.25 -3.02
CA VAL A 50 18.05 32.03 -2.50
C VAL A 50 17.21 31.24 -3.49
N LEU A 51 17.22 31.62 -4.76
CA LEU A 51 16.50 30.93 -5.83
C LEU A 51 16.92 29.45 -5.93
N LEU A 52 18.23 29.18 -5.95
CA LEU A 52 18.75 27.81 -6.04
C LEU A 52 18.33 26.96 -4.83
N ARG A 53 18.46 27.50 -3.62
CA ARG A 53 18.03 26.79 -2.39
C ARG A 53 16.54 26.50 -2.40
N ASN A 54 15.70 27.47 -2.77
CA ASN A 54 14.26 27.28 -2.85
C ASN A 54 13.86 26.23 -3.88
N ASN A 55 14.51 26.22 -5.05
CA ASN A 55 14.25 25.20 -6.05
C ASN A 55 14.64 23.81 -5.55
N LEU A 56 15.80 23.66 -4.91
CA LEU A 56 16.22 22.38 -4.34
C LEU A 56 15.24 21.89 -3.26
N ASN A 57 14.85 22.77 -2.35
CA ASN A 57 13.89 22.47 -1.29
C ASN A 57 12.53 22.08 -1.86
N TYR A 58 12.07 22.78 -2.91
CA TYR A 58 10.83 22.46 -3.60
C TYR A 58 10.88 21.09 -4.30
N MET A 59 11.97 20.77 -5.01
CA MET A 59 12.12 19.47 -5.67
C MET A 59 12.15 18.32 -4.65
N ASN A 60 12.83 18.52 -3.53
CA ASN A 60 12.84 17.54 -2.43
C ASN A 60 11.45 17.37 -1.80
N TYR A 61 10.73 18.47 -1.58
CA TYR A 61 9.34 18.45 -1.13
C TYR A 61 8.46 17.66 -2.09
N MET A 62 8.53 17.94 -3.39
CA MET A 62 7.73 17.22 -4.40
C MET A 62 8.08 15.73 -4.43
N SER A 63 9.35 15.36 -4.34
CA SER A 63 9.78 13.96 -4.28
C SER A 63 9.19 13.21 -3.07
N GLN A 64 9.21 13.83 -1.89
CA GLN A 64 8.62 13.27 -0.68
C GLN A 64 7.08 13.20 -0.78
N LEU A 65 6.45 14.24 -1.34
CA LEU A 65 5.01 14.27 -1.56
C LEU A 65 4.58 13.12 -2.49
N PHE A 66 5.26 12.96 -3.63
CA PHE A 66 5.01 11.82 -4.53
C PHE A 66 5.18 10.49 -3.81
N SER A 67 6.18 10.35 -2.94
CA SER A 67 6.41 9.11 -2.19
C SER A 67 5.28 8.81 -1.20
N VAL A 68 4.72 9.82 -0.53
CA VAL A 68 3.56 9.66 0.37
C VAL A 68 2.35 9.14 -0.42
N TRP A 69 2.03 9.77 -1.55
CA TRP A 69 0.84 9.41 -2.32
C TRP A 69 1.01 8.13 -3.14
N PHE A 70 2.22 7.82 -3.62
CA PHE A 70 2.49 6.63 -4.45
C PHE A 70 2.65 5.34 -3.62
N ASN A 71 3.12 5.41 -2.38
CA ASN A 71 3.27 4.23 -1.53
C ASN A 71 1.98 3.82 -0.80
N LEU A 72 0.99 4.72 -0.72
CA LEU A 72 -0.31 4.45 -0.10
C LEU A 72 -1.00 3.19 -0.68
N PRO A 73 -1.18 3.05 -2.01
CA PRO A 73 -1.82 1.87 -2.59
C PRO A 73 -1.03 0.58 -2.35
N ASN A 74 0.31 0.66 -2.33
CA ASN A 74 1.19 -0.50 -2.15
C ASN A 74 1.15 -1.08 -0.73
N GLU A 75 0.97 -0.24 0.29
CA GLU A 75 0.78 -0.72 1.66
C GLU A 75 -0.61 -1.31 1.89
N THR A 76 -1.64 -0.73 1.28
CA THR A 76 -2.99 -1.30 1.29
C THR A 76 -3.01 -2.66 0.60
N GLU A 77 -2.37 -2.80 -0.56
CA GLU A 77 -2.27 -4.08 -1.28
C GLU A 77 -1.52 -5.14 -0.45
N ARG A 78 -0.42 -4.76 0.22
CA ARG A 78 0.31 -5.67 1.11
C ARG A 78 -0.52 -6.08 2.33
N THR A 79 -1.30 -5.17 2.89
CA THR A 79 -2.17 -5.44 4.05
C THR A 79 -3.33 -6.37 3.65
N ILE A 80 -3.97 -6.11 2.51
CA ILE A 80 -5.01 -7.00 1.94
C ILE A 80 -4.45 -8.39 1.65
N LYS A 81 -3.26 -8.50 1.05
CA LYS A 81 -2.59 -9.79 0.81
C LYS A 81 -2.30 -10.54 2.11
N ARG A 82 -1.87 -9.84 3.17
CA ARG A 82 -1.63 -10.44 4.49
C ARG A 82 -2.92 -10.94 5.14
N LEU A 83 -3.97 -10.12 5.15
CA LEU A 83 -5.29 -10.51 5.68
C LEU A 83 -5.92 -11.67 4.91
N THR A 84 -5.84 -11.65 3.58
CA THR A 84 -6.35 -12.74 2.72
C THR A 84 -5.55 -14.04 2.92
N GLY A 85 -4.25 -13.93 3.15
CA GLY A 85 -3.36 -15.04 3.49
C GLY A 85 -3.64 -15.65 4.87
N GLU A 86 -4.03 -14.84 5.86
CA GLU A 86 -4.41 -15.30 7.21
C GLU A 86 -5.81 -15.93 7.25
N VAL A 87 -6.78 -15.37 6.50
CA VAL A 87 -8.11 -15.96 6.32
C VAL A 87 -8.03 -17.32 5.61
N SER A 88 -7.08 -17.50 4.68
CA SER A 88 -6.86 -18.81 4.04
C SER A 88 -6.25 -19.85 4.99
N LYS A 89 -5.55 -19.44 6.06
CA LYS A 89 -4.96 -20.35 7.06
C LYS A 89 -5.94 -20.77 8.15
N THR A 90 -7.10 -20.12 8.27
CA THR A 90 -8.13 -20.42 9.28
C THR A 90 -9.27 -21.30 8.77
N LYS A 91 -9.30 -21.68 7.48
CA LYS A 91 -10.23 -22.72 6.98
C LYS A 91 -9.72 -24.12 7.32
N LYS A 92 -9.82 -24.51 8.60
CA LYS A 92 -9.98 -25.93 8.93
C LYS A 92 -11.30 -26.40 8.30
N PRO A 93 -11.33 -27.49 7.51
CA PRO A 93 -12.60 -28.04 7.05
C PRO A 93 -13.37 -28.51 8.28
N HIS A 94 -14.50 -27.87 8.57
CA HIS A 94 -15.51 -28.44 9.44
C HIS A 94 -16.07 -29.68 8.72
N THR A 95 -15.43 -30.84 8.95
CA THR A 95 -16.08 -32.13 8.71
C THR A 95 -17.21 -32.24 9.71
N LEU A 96 -18.42 -31.88 9.27
CA LEU A 96 -19.65 -32.27 9.93
C LEU A 96 -19.69 -33.80 9.99
N ALA A 97 -19.35 -34.33 11.15
CA ALA A 97 -19.53 -35.73 11.48
C ALA A 97 -21.04 -36.01 11.65
N THR A 98 -21.73 -36.30 10.55
CA THR A 98 -23.07 -36.91 10.59
C THR A 98 -22.93 -38.43 10.74
N LYS A 99 -22.74 -38.88 11.99
CA LYS A 99 -23.13 -40.24 12.38
C LYS A 99 -24.62 -40.22 12.70
N ASN A 100 -25.43 -40.96 11.93
CA ASN A 100 -26.60 -41.64 12.48
C ASN A 100 -26.93 -42.91 11.69
N LYS A 101 -27.16 -43.97 12.47
CA LYS A 101 -27.43 -45.37 12.14
C LYS A 101 -28.87 -45.56 11.64
N GLY A 102 -29.10 -46.57 10.79
CA GLY A 102 -30.36 -47.34 10.82
C GLY A 102 -30.90 -47.90 9.50
N LEU A 103 -30.92 -49.25 9.43
CA LEU A 103 -31.89 -50.13 8.74
C LEU A 103 -31.87 -50.16 7.19
N SER A 104 -31.23 -51.18 6.61
CA SER A 104 -31.84 -52.46 6.17
C SER A 104 -32.70 -52.34 4.91
N HIS A 105 -32.25 -52.92 3.79
CA HIS A 105 -32.91 -54.09 3.20
C HIS A 105 -32.15 -54.70 2.00
N LYS A 106 -32.05 -56.04 2.08
CA LYS A 106 -32.11 -57.06 1.02
C LYS A 106 -31.00 -57.13 -0.04
N LYS A 107 -30.09 -58.06 0.26
CA LYS A 107 -29.43 -58.95 -0.72
C LYS A 107 -30.46 -59.65 -1.60
N HIS A 108 -30.27 -59.62 -2.91
CA HIS A 108 -30.67 -60.71 -3.80
C HIS A 108 -29.53 -61.01 -4.77
N ALA A 109 -29.01 -62.22 -4.67
CA ALA A 109 -28.17 -62.84 -5.67
C ALA A 109 -29.05 -63.48 -6.76
N LYS A 110 -28.60 -63.44 -8.02
CA LYS A 110 -28.50 -64.61 -8.92
C LYS A 110 -27.87 -64.21 -10.26
N THR A 111 -26.64 -64.70 -10.42
CA THR A 111 -26.04 -65.36 -11.59
C THR A 111 -26.90 -65.51 -12.87
N SER A 112 -26.29 -65.22 -14.03
CA SER A 112 -26.10 -66.18 -15.13
C SER A 112 -25.51 -65.53 -16.39
N HIS A 113 -24.34 -66.04 -16.81
CA HIS A 113 -23.79 -66.27 -18.18
C HIS A 113 -23.99 -65.19 -19.29
N GLN A 114 -23.02 -64.87 -20.15
CA GLN A 114 -22.16 -65.78 -20.93
C GLN A 114 -21.07 -64.98 -21.72
N LYS A 115 -19.80 -65.43 -21.65
CA LYS A 115 -18.76 -65.59 -22.71
C LYS A 115 -18.78 -64.64 -23.94
N SER A 116 -17.67 -64.04 -24.42
CA SER A 116 -16.43 -64.70 -24.87
C SER A 116 -15.27 -63.73 -25.20
N HIS A 117 -14.05 -64.21 -24.91
CA HIS A 117 -12.77 -64.13 -25.64
C HIS A 117 -12.11 -62.80 -26.06
N ALA A 118 -10.91 -62.61 -25.50
CA ALA A 118 -9.78 -61.90 -26.09
C ALA A 118 -9.11 -62.71 -27.21
N VAL A 119 -8.50 -62.05 -28.20
CA VAL A 119 -7.28 -62.49 -28.91
C VAL A 119 -6.57 -61.26 -29.52
N HIS A 120 -5.27 -61.16 -29.19
CA HIS A 120 -4.12 -60.55 -29.87
C HIS A 120 -4.22 -59.24 -30.67
#